data_AF-A0A838D0G9-F1
#
_entry.id   AF-A0A838D0G9-F1
#
_cell.length_a   1.000
_cell.length_b   1.000
_cell.length_c   1.000
_cell.angle_alpha   90.00
_cell.angle_beta   90.00
_cell.angle_gamma   90.00
#
_symmetry.space_group_name_H-M   'P 1'
#
loop_
_entity.id
_entity.type
_entity.pdbx_description
1 polymer ?
#
loop_
_entity_poly.entity_id
_entity_poly.type
_entity_poly.pdbx_seq_one_letter_code
_entity_poly.pdbx_strand_id
1 'polypeptide(L)'
;MPRVGAALVAVALAAVVVAVVMNGSDGRSPPSEAQATPPAEAPCDPITEGTTKIAPTRDAVVGPLVLIGARGTPSHRPDAFGRQGYKVPVTLPEGMTATLTVPESLRGRVGLVFSRRAQDAVLDSGTRGADSAVRFSACEPDGAPGRSGWPGGFVVDRPRCATLLVEVPGEAPERRRVPLGRRC
;
A
#
# COMPACT_ATOMS: atom_id res chain seq x y z
N MET A 1 -76.31 23.12 9.10
CA MET A 1 -76.57 23.40 10.53
C MET A 1 -75.38 22.93 11.35
N PRO A 2 -74.93 23.71 12.35
CA PRO A 2 -73.54 23.78 12.81
C PRO A 2 -73.29 23.08 14.16
N ARG A 3 -72.01 22.92 14.52
CA ARG A 3 -71.38 23.03 15.86
C ARG A 3 -69.98 22.40 15.75
N VAL A 4 -68.92 23.17 15.51
CA VAL A 4 -68.12 23.90 16.52
C VAL A 4 -67.87 23.05 17.76
N GLY A 5 -66.68 22.44 17.81
CA GLY A 5 -66.13 21.73 18.96
C GLY A 5 -64.75 22.29 19.29
N ALA A 6 -64.64 22.81 20.51
CA ALA A 6 -63.60 23.68 21.04
C ALA A 6 -62.16 23.16 20.98
N ALA A 7 -61.25 24.12 20.86
CA ALA A 7 -59.83 23.99 21.13
C ALA A 7 -59.57 23.56 22.58
N LEU A 8 -58.54 22.74 22.78
CA LEU A 8 -57.86 22.59 24.05
C LEU A 8 -56.35 22.71 23.79
N VAL A 9 -55.83 23.88 24.13
CA VAL A 9 -54.40 24.18 24.24
C VAL A 9 -53.93 23.59 25.56
N ALA A 10 -52.91 22.73 25.52
CA ALA A 10 -52.12 22.35 26.69
C ALA A 10 -50.65 22.55 26.34
N VAL A 11 -50.12 23.68 26.82
CA VAL A 11 -48.70 24.03 26.81
C VAL A 11 -48.02 23.16 27.88
N ALA A 12 -47.01 22.40 27.50
CA ALA A 12 -46.06 21.80 28.45
C ALA A 12 -44.66 22.24 28.05
N LEU A 13 -44.12 23.18 28.83
CA LEU A 13 -42.71 23.60 28.79
C LEU A 13 -41.83 22.38 29.10
N ALA A 14 -40.99 21.98 28.15
CA ALA A 14 -39.83 21.14 28.44
C ALA A 14 -38.60 22.05 28.55
N ALA A 15 -38.05 22.11 29.76
CA ALA A 15 -36.92 22.94 30.14
C ALA A 15 -35.67 22.62 29.30
N VAL A 16 -35.06 23.67 28.75
CA VAL A 16 -33.74 23.63 28.13
C VAL A 16 -32.71 23.50 29.25
N VAL A 17 -32.09 22.34 29.39
CA VAL A 17 -30.88 22.18 30.21
C VAL A 17 -29.69 22.60 29.35
N VAL A 18 -29.27 23.86 29.48
CA VAL A 18 -27.97 24.32 28.97
C VAL A 18 -26.90 23.81 29.93
N ALA A 19 -26.29 22.66 29.60
CA ALA A 19 -25.06 22.24 30.26
C ALA A 19 -23.91 23.12 29.75
N VAL A 20 -23.56 24.16 30.51
CA VAL A 20 -22.30 24.89 30.33
C VAL A 20 -21.17 23.99 30.83
N VAL A 21 -20.58 23.22 29.92
CA VAL A 21 -19.33 22.51 30.19
C VAL A 21 -18.18 23.49 29.93
N MET A 22 -17.76 24.19 30.98
CA MET A 22 -16.45 24.83 31.03
C MET A 22 -15.41 23.73 31.27
N ASN A 23 -14.83 23.19 30.20
CA ASN A 23 -13.63 22.36 30.31
C ASN A 23 -12.48 23.04 29.58
N GLY A 24 -11.40 23.22 30.33
CA GLY A 24 -10.24 24.01 29.97
C GLY A 24 -9.62 23.62 28.63
N SER A 25 -9.25 24.66 27.89
CA SER A 25 -8.52 24.61 26.64
C SER A 25 -7.09 24.14 26.86
N ASP A 26 -6.89 22.83 27.06
CA ASP A 26 -5.62 22.20 26.68
C ASP A 26 -5.67 21.99 25.17
N GLY A 27 -5.21 23.01 24.45
CA GLY A 27 -5.09 23.05 22.99
C GLY A 27 -4.07 22.04 22.45
N ARG A 28 -4.31 20.74 22.68
CA ARG A 28 -3.70 19.68 21.92
C ARG A 28 -4.55 19.48 20.68
N SER A 29 -4.21 20.21 19.62
CA SER A 29 -4.69 19.88 18.27
C SER A 29 -4.58 18.36 18.09
N PRO A 30 -5.61 17.67 17.54
CA PRO A 30 -5.40 16.30 17.10
C PRO A 30 -4.15 16.31 16.21
N PRO A 31 -3.26 15.29 16.29
CA PRO A 31 -2.18 15.19 15.33
C PRO A 31 -2.83 15.32 13.97
N SER A 32 -2.52 16.41 13.26
CA SER A 32 -2.91 16.60 11.87
C SER A 32 -2.61 15.27 11.22
N GLU A 33 -3.63 14.57 10.73
CA GLU A 33 -3.43 13.42 9.87
C GLU A 33 -2.47 13.91 8.80
N ALA A 34 -1.19 13.54 8.95
CA ALA A 34 -0.19 13.85 7.96
C ALA A 34 -0.74 13.18 6.71
N GLN A 35 -1.22 14.00 5.76
CA GLN A 35 -1.86 13.51 4.56
C GLN A 35 -0.90 12.50 3.94
N ALA A 36 -1.21 11.22 4.11
CA ALA A 36 -0.35 10.15 3.64
C ALA A 36 -0.28 10.33 2.13
N THR A 37 0.94 10.46 1.59
CA THR A 37 1.11 10.51 0.14
C THR A 37 0.39 9.30 -0.45
N PRO A 38 -0.54 9.51 -1.40
CA PRO A 38 -1.26 8.39 -1.99
C PRO A 38 -0.25 7.42 -2.61
N PRO A 39 -0.52 6.11 -2.58
CA PRO A 39 0.32 5.14 -3.26
C PRO A 39 0.50 5.49 -4.74
N ALA A 40 1.67 5.19 -5.29
CA ALA A 40 1.84 5.24 -6.74
C ALA A 40 0.99 4.14 -7.38
N GLU A 41 0.42 4.42 -8.55
CA GLU A 41 -0.40 3.46 -9.28
C GLU A 41 0.44 2.61 -10.24
N ALA A 42 0.25 1.30 -10.19
CA ALA A 42 0.73 0.33 -11.15
C ALA A 42 -0.49 -0.38 -11.76
N PRO A 43 -1.16 0.24 -12.74
CA PRO A 43 -2.31 -0.37 -13.40
C PRO A 43 -1.87 -1.61 -14.17
N CYS A 44 -2.83 -2.45 -14.51
CA CYS A 44 -2.56 -3.60 -15.34
C CYS A 44 -2.04 -3.20 -16.72
N ASP A 45 -1.19 -4.04 -17.30
CA ASP A 45 -0.79 -3.97 -18.69
C ASP A 45 -1.09 -5.34 -19.32
N PRO A 46 -2.04 -5.45 -20.26
CA PRO A 46 -2.43 -6.72 -20.84
C PRO A 46 -1.30 -7.38 -21.65
N ILE A 47 -0.25 -6.64 -22.00
CA ILE A 47 0.94 -7.18 -22.68
C ILE A 47 1.88 -7.84 -21.67
N THR A 48 1.83 -7.42 -20.40
CA THR A 48 2.74 -7.91 -19.35
C THR A 48 2.07 -9.01 -18.52
N GLU A 49 2.26 -10.25 -18.96
CA GLU A 49 1.83 -11.42 -18.21
C GLU A 49 2.74 -11.70 -17.00
N GLY A 50 2.12 -12.03 -15.87
CA GLY A 50 2.79 -12.55 -14.68
C GLY A 50 2.96 -14.07 -14.77
N THR A 51 4.04 -14.59 -14.20
CA THR A 51 4.24 -16.04 -14.12
C THR A 51 3.23 -16.70 -13.18
N THR A 52 2.54 -17.73 -13.66
CA THR A 52 1.74 -18.64 -12.83
C THR A 52 2.59 -19.70 -12.13
N LYS A 53 3.83 -19.91 -12.58
CA LYS A 53 4.80 -20.82 -11.97
C LYS A 53 5.56 -20.10 -10.86
N ILE A 54 5.10 -20.30 -9.62
CA ILE A 54 5.74 -19.77 -8.41
C ILE A 54 6.74 -20.81 -7.89
N ALA A 55 7.99 -20.42 -7.68
CA ALA A 55 9.05 -21.27 -7.16
C ALA A 55 9.30 -20.94 -5.68
N PRO A 56 8.84 -21.75 -4.70
CA PRO A 56 8.91 -21.40 -3.27
C PRO A 56 10.32 -21.17 -2.73
N THR A 57 11.33 -21.76 -3.37
CA THR A 57 12.75 -21.60 -3.00
C THR A 57 13.36 -20.30 -3.51
N ARG A 58 12.75 -19.67 -4.53
CA ARG A 58 13.26 -18.46 -5.20
C ARG A 58 12.38 -17.23 -4.97
N ASP A 59 11.08 -17.41 -4.83
CA ASP A 59 10.11 -16.33 -4.78
C ASP A 59 9.63 -16.06 -3.34
N ALA A 60 9.32 -14.81 -3.03
CA ALA A 60 8.71 -14.45 -1.76
C ALA A 60 7.21 -14.18 -1.97
N VAL A 61 6.37 -14.90 -1.24
CA VAL A 61 4.92 -14.68 -1.21
C VAL A 61 4.57 -13.77 -0.02
N VAL A 62 3.85 -12.69 -0.30
CA VAL A 62 3.42 -11.67 0.66
C VAL A 62 1.93 -11.36 0.39
N GLY A 63 1.02 -11.94 1.18
CA GLY A 63 -0.39 -11.94 0.83
C GLY A 63 -0.62 -12.51 -0.59
N PRO A 64 -1.45 -11.86 -1.43
CA PRO A 64 -1.67 -12.32 -2.81
C PRO A 64 -0.52 -11.98 -3.76
N LEU A 65 0.42 -11.11 -3.34
CA LEU A 65 1.56 -10.71 -4.17
C LEU A 65 2.66 -11.76 -4.13
N VAL A 66 3.29 -11.98 -5.29
CA VAL A 66 4.50 -12.79 -5.41
C VAL A 66 5.63 -11.91 -5.92
N LEU A 67 6.69 -11.82 -5.14
CA LEU A 67 7.94 -11.12 -5.47
C LEU A 67 8.92 -12.10 -6.11
N ILE A 68 9.01 -12.05 -7.43
CA ILE A 68 9.73 -13.03 -8.23
C ILE A 68 11.24 -12.91 -8.03
N GLY A 69 11.88 -14.01 -7.64
CA GLY A 69 13.32 -14.10 -7.40
C GLY A 69 13.81 -13.44 -6.10
N ALA A 70 12.92 -12.87 -5.28
CA ALA A 70 13.30 -12.13 -4.08
C ALA A 70 14.22 -12.94 -3.13
N ARG A 71 13.95 -14.24 -2.94
CA ARG A 71 14.75 -15.12 -2.05
C ARG A 71 16.16 -15.36 -2.58
N GLY A 72 16.40 -15.16 -3.87
CA GLY A 72 17.72 -15.26 -4.48
C GLY A 72 18.60 -14.03 -4.24
N THR A 73 18.03 -12.87 -3.91
CA THR A 73 18.78 -11.60 -3.79
C THR A 73 19.98 -11.65 -2.85
N PRO A 74 20.03 -12.42 -1.73
CA PRO A 74 21.23 -12.49 -0.88
C PRO A 74 22.47 -13.06 -1.57
N SER A 75 22.32 -13.78 -2.68
CA SER A 75 23.44 -14.33 -3.47
C SER A 75 23.88 -13.41 -4.61
N HIS A 76 23.26 -12.23 -4.75
CA HIS A 76 23.53 -11.29 -5.83
C HIS A 76 23.92 -9.92 -5.27
N ARG A 77 24.71 -9.17 -6.03
CA ARG A 77 24.92 -7.75 -5.76
C ARG A 77 23.77 -6.95 -6.37
N PRO A 78 23.42 -5.78 -5.81
CA PRO A 78 22.51 -4.87 -6.50
C PRO A 78 23.09 -4.45 -7.84
N ASP A 79 22.34 -4.66 -8.92
CA ASP A 79 22.73 -4.38 -10.29
C ASP A 79 21.63 -3.62 -11.07
N ALA A 80 20.41 -3.56 -10.54
CA ALA A 80 19.32 -2.78 -11.08
C ALA A 80 19.36 -1.32 -10.59
N PHE A 81 18.65 -0.44 -11.31
CA PHE A 81 18.39 0.95 -10.91
C PHE A 81 19.67 1.73 -10.55
N GLY A 82 20.64 1.76 -11.47
CA GLY A 82 21.94 2.40 -11.22
C GLY A 82 22.83 1.63 -10.23
N ARG A 83 22.67 0.30 -10.14
CA ARG A 83 23.39 -0.60 -9.19
C ARG A 83 23.04 -0.32 -7.72
N GLN A 84 21.85 0.22 -7.48
CA GLN A 84 21.34 0.55 -6.14
C GLN A 84 20.22 -0.39 -5.68
N GLY A 85 19.82 -1.34 -6.53
CA GLY A 85 18.68 -2.19 -6.23
C GLY A 85 18.69 -3.55 -6.92
N TYR A 86 17.58 -4.28 -6.72
CA TYR A 86 17.35 -5.61 -7.26
C TYR A 86 16.13 -5.58 -8.15
N LYS A 87 16.24 -6.17 -9.35
CA LYS A 87 15.08 -6.43 -10.20
C LYS A 87 14.28 -7.58 -9.60
N VAL A 88 13.13 -7.25 -9.02
CA VAL A 88 12.23 -8.20 -8.36
C VAL A 88 10.82 -7.87 -8.87
N PRO A 89 10.43 -8.44 -10.02
CA PRO A 89 9.08 -8.27 -10.55
C PRO A 89 8.03 -8.71 -9.55
N VAL A 90 6.86 -8.10 -9.63
CA VAL A 90 5.69 -8.44 -8.82
C VAL A 90 4.67 -9.13 -9.71
N THR A 91 3.96 -10.13 -9.19
CA THR A 91 2.76 -10.64 -9.83
C THR A 91 1.60 -10.71 -8.85
N LEU A 92 0.38 -10.56 -9.34
CA LEU A 92 -0.87 -10.57 -8.59
C LEU A 92 -1.91 -11.41 -9.36
N PRO A 93 -2.78 -12.20 -8.71
CA PRO A 93 -3.90 -12.85 -9.39
C PRO A 93 -4.76 -11.81 -10.14
N GLU A 94 -5.33 -12.23 -11.25
CA GLU A 94 -6.31 -11.42 -12.00
C GLU A 94 -7.51 -11.03 -11.14
N GLY A 95 -8.13 -9.89 -11.48
CA GLY A 95 -9.25 -9.31 -10.76
C GLY A 95 -8.93 -8.80 -9.35
N MET A 96 -7.68 -8.91 -8.88
CA MET A 96 -7.28 -8.44 -7.55
C MET A 96 -6.61 -7.07 -7.60
N THR A 97 -6.70 -6.37 -6.47
CA THR A 97 -5.92 -5.17 -6.17
C THR A 97 -5.20 -5.35 -4.84
N ALA A 98 -3.94 -4.93 -4.77
CA ALA A 98 -3.16 -4.95 -3.53
C ALA A 98 -2.15 -3.80 -3.50
N THR A 99 -1.93 -3.22 -2.32
CA THR A 99 -0.92 -2.19 -2.10
C THR A 99 0.28 -2.78 -1.38
N LEU A 100 1.46 -2.65 -1.97
CA LEU A 100 2.73 -2.96 -1.31
C LEU A 100 3.30 -1.68 -0.71
N THR A 101 3.58 -1.71 0.60
CA THR A 101 4.04 -0.54 1.36
C THR A 101 5.35 -0.83 2.08
N VAL A 102 6.28 0.12 1.99
CA VAL A 102 7.46 0.22 2.84
C VAL A 102 7.07 0.92 4.13
N PRO A 103 7.18 0.26 5.31
CA PRO A 103 6.87 0.87 6.59
C PRO A 103 7.70 2.13 6.82
N GLU A 104 7.15 3.07 7.61
CA GLU A 104 7.80 4.36 7.88
C GLU A 104 9.23 4.21 8.40
N SER A 105 9.49 3.23 9.26
CA SER A 105 10.82 2.93 9.81
C SER A 105 11.88 2.52 8.77
N LEU A 106 11.45 2.18 7.56
CA LEU A 106 12.30 1.80 6.43
C LEU A 106 12.30 2.82 5.29
N ARG A 107 11.52 3.91 5.38
CA ARG A 107 11.55 5.00 4.40
C ARG A 107 12.96 5.62 4.34
N GLY A 108 13.42 5.92 3.13
CA GLY A 108 14.80 6.36 2.87
C GLY A 108 15.85 5.25 2.93
N ARG A 109 15.49 4.02 3.29
CA ARG A 109 16.38 2.85 3.29
C ARG A 109 15.97 1.77 2.29
N VAL A 110 14.67 1.67 2.04
CA VAL A 110 14.04 0.82 1.03
C VAL A 110 13.09 1.69 0.23
N GLY A 111 13.03 1.46 -1.07
CA GLY A 111 12.06 2.10 -1.94
C GLY A 111 11.60 1.17 -3.06
N LEU A 112 10.39 1.41 -3.55
CA LEU A 112 9.72 0.64 -4.60
C LEU A 112 9.91 1.34 -5.94
N VAL A 113 10.20 0.56 -6.99
CA VAL A 113 10.44 1.09 -8.33
C VAL A 113 9.63 0.30 -9.35
N PHE A 114 8.40 0.76 -9.59
CA PHE A 114 7.44 0.14 -10.52
C PHE A 114 6.86 1.12 -11.54
N SER A 115 7.20 2.40 -11.46
CA SER A 115 6.83 3.41 -12.43
C SER A 115 8.07 3.95 -13.15
N ARG A 116 7.89 4.46 -14.37
CA ARG A 116 8.98 5.14 -15.10
C ARG A 116 9.51 6.36 -14.32
N ARG A 117 8.60 7.13 -13.73
CA ARG A 117 8.94 8.26 -12.85
C ARG A 117 9.88 7.83 -11.72
N ALA A 118 9.56 6.74 -11.02
CA ALA A 118 10.42 6.24 -9.95
C ALA A 118 11.76 5.75 -10.52
N GLN A 119 11.76 5.04 -11.65
CA GLN A 119 13.01 4.59 -12.30
C GLN A 119 13.95 5.76 -12.63
N ASP A 120 13.41 6.86 -13.15
CA ASP A 120 14.21 8.04 -13.46
C ASP A 120 14.70 8.72 -12.17
N ALA A 121 13.81 8.92 -11.18
CA ALA A 121 14.13 9.62 -9.93
C ALA A 121 15.16 8.88 -9.05
N VAL A 122 15.19 7.55 -9.06
CA VAL A 122 16.16 6.79 -8.25
C VAL A 122 17.59 6.88 -8.78
N LEU A 123 17.79 7.24 -10.05
CA LEU A 123 19.14 7.43 -10.59
C LEU A 123 19.86 8.59 -9.89
N ASP A 124 19.12 9.66 -9.58
CA ASP A 124 19.68 10.84 -8.92
C ASP A 124 19.59 10.76 -7.39
N SER A 125 18.48 10.23 -6.87
CA SER A 125 18.13 10.33 -5.44
C SER A 125 18.15 9.01 -4.68
N GLY A 126 18.43 7.89 -5.35
CA GLY A 126 18.44 6.55 -4.78
C GLY A 126 17.13 6.22 -4.06
N THR A 127 17.21 5.68 -2.86
CA THR A 127 16.04 5.32 -2.03
C THR A 127 15.08 6.48 -1.73
N ARG A 128 15.52 7.74 -1.82
CA ARG A 128 14.66 8.93 -1.63
C ARG A 128 13.85 9.28 -2.87
N GLY A 129 14.28 8.83 -4.05
CA GLY A 129 13.56 9.04 -5.32
C GLY A 129 12.52 7.95 -5.61
N ALA A 130 12.50 6.89 -4.81
CA ALA A 130 11.60 5.76 -4.98
C ALA A 130 10.26 5.95 -4.26
N ASP A 131 9.25 5.21 -4.70
CA ASP A 131 7.93 5.22 -4.07
C ASP A 131 7.99 4.44 -2.73
N SER A 132 7.26 4.93 -1.71
CA SER A 132 7.12 4.20 -0.44
C SER A 132 5.92 3.24 -0.42
N ALA A 133 4.97 3.42 -1.35
CA ALA A 133 3.81 2.56 -1.51
C ALA A 133 3.42 2.50 -2.99
N VAL A 134 3.06 1.31 -3.47
CA VAL A 134 2.58 1.08 -4.84
C VAL A 134 1.32 0.24 -4.78
N ARG A 135 0.24 0.73 -5.39
CA ARG A 135 -1.01 0.00 -5.58
C ARG A 135 -0.98 -0.71 -6.94
N PHE A 136 -1.12 -2.03 -6.91
CA PHE A 136 -1.21 -2.88 -8.09
C PHE A 136 -2.66 -3.26 -8.32
N SER A 137 -3.14 -3.09 -9.54
CA SER A 137 -4.48 -3.53 -9.96
C SER A 137 -4.33 -4.45 -11.15
N ALA A 138 -4.62 -5.74 -10.97
CA ALA A 138 -4.47 -6.75 -12.01
C ALA A 138 -5.51 -6.58 -13.13
N CYS A 139 -5.23 -7.14 -14.30
CA CYS A 139 -6.19 -7.25 -15.38
C CYS A 139 -7.43 -8.01 -14.90
N GLU A 140 -8.57 -7.72 -15.51
CA GLU A 140 -9.74 -8.56 -15.39
C GLU A 140 -9.44 -9.96 -15.98
N PRO A 141 -10.03 -11.02 -15.41
CA PRO A 141 -9.85 -12.37 -15.92
C PRO A 141 -10.48 -12.55 -17.31
N ASP A 142 -9.81 -13.27 -18.20
CA ASP A 142 -10.25 -13.53 -19.58
C ASP A 142 -10.80 -14.96 -19.80
N GLY A 143 -10.93 -15.74 -18.72
CA GLY A 143 -11.49 -17.10 -18.73
C GLY A 143 -10.49 -18.21 -18.41
N ALA A 144 -9.19 -17.91 -18.33
CA ALA A 144 -8.17 -18.81 -17.79
C ALA A 144 -7.57 -18.25 -16.48
N PRO A 145 -7.12 -19.10 -15.54
CA PRO A 145 -6.44 -18.60 -14.34
C PRO A 145 -5.08 -18.01 -14.71
N GLY A 146 -4.96 -16.69 -14.66
CA GLY A 146 -3.71 -15.97 -14.89
C GLY A 146 -3.27 -15.09 -13.72
N ARG A 147 -2.16 -14.38 -13.96
CA ARG A 147 -1.61 -13.37 -13.04
C ARG A 147 -1.12 -12.20 -13.89
N SER A 148 -1.38 -10.98 -13.45
CA SER A 148 -0.74 -9.80 -14.04
C SER A 148 0.67 -9.63 -13.48
N GLY A 149 1.59 -9.17 -14.32
CA GLY A 149 2.99 -8.95 -13.95
C GLY A 149 3.37 -7.48 -14.04
N TRP A 150 4.24 -7.03 -13.13
CA TRP A 150 4.82 -5.69 -13.18
C TRP A 150 6.34 -5.77 -13.11
N PRO A 151 7.05 -5.32 -14.16
CA PRO A 151 8.49 -5.25 -14.12
C PRO A 151 8.90 -4.14 -13.16
N GLY A 152 9.75 -4.47 -12.20
CA GLY A 152 10.17 -3.49 -11.22
C GLY A 152 11.07 -4.13 -10.18
N GLY A 153 11.10 -3.53 -9.01
CA GLY A 153 11.85 -4.07 -7.89
C GLY A 153 12.06 -3.04 -6.80
N PHE A 154 13.20 -3.19 -6.14
CA PHE A 154 13.50 -2.45 -4.92
C PHE A 154 14.86 -1.78 -5.04
N VAL A 155 14.95 -0.52 -4.62
CA VAL A 155 16.23 0.12 -4.27
C VAL A 155 16.46 0.01 -2.78
N VAL A 156 17.71 -0.20 -2.38
CA VAL A 156 18.11 -0.29 -0.97
C VAL A 156 19.38 0.51 -0.73
N ASP A 157 19.45 1.21 0.41
CA ASP A 157 20.66 1.93 0.81
C ASP A 157 21.82 0.96 1.11
N ARG A 158 21.48 -0.22 1.64
CA ARG A 158 22.36 -1.34 1.99
C ARG A 158 21.60 -2.66 1.96
N PRO A 159 22.27 -3.80 1.71
CA PRO A 159 21.66 -5.14 1.78
C PRO A 159 20.97 -5.40 3.13
N ARG A 160 19.73 -5.89 3.08
CA ARG A 160 18.89 -6.07 4.27
C ARG A 160 17.80 -7.12 4.08
N CYS A 161 17.27 -7.59 5.19
CA CYS A 161 15.98 -8.24 5.22
C CYS A 161 14.96 -7.19 5.66
N ALA A 162 14.05 -6.81 4.76
CA ALA A 162 13.09 -5.73 4.97
C ALA A 162 11.71 -6.30 5.32
N THR A 163 11.05 -5.73 6.34
CA THR A 163 9.62 -6.02 6.57
C THR A 163 8.81 -5.12 5.66
N LEU A 164 8.01 -5.72 4.79
CA LEU A 164 7.05 -5.04 3.92
C LEU A 164 5.64 -5.27 4.43
N LEU A 165 4.73 -4.34 4.10
CA LEU A 165 3.30 -4.43 4.39
C LEU A 165 2.57 -4.65 3.07
N VAL A 166 1.57 -5.54 3.08
CA VAL A 166 0.63 -5.71 1.97
C VAL A 166 -0.78 -5.49 2.47
N GLU A 167 -1.51 -4.65 1.76
CA GLU A 167 -2.88 -4.28 2.06
C GLU A 167 -3.77 -4.68 0.89
N VAL A 168 -4.77 -5.51 1.16
CA VAL A 168 -5.80 -5.90 0.21
C VAL A 168 -7.11 -5.25 0.66
N PRO A 169 -7.88 -4.61 -0.24
CA PRO A 169 -9.14 -3.98 0.13
C PRO A 169 -10.08 -4.96 0.86
N GLY A 170 -10.53 -4.59 2.06
CA GLY A 170 -11.43 -5.41 2.87
C GLY A 170 -10.75 -6.47 3.74
N GLU A 171 -9.42 -6.59 3.69
CA GLU A 171 -8.66 -7.56 4.49
C GLU A 171 -7.76 -6.89 5.53
N ALA A 172 -7.31 -7.67 6.52
CA ALA A 172 -6.32 -7.20 7.48
C ALA A 172 -4.94 -7.08 6.81
N PRO A 173 -4.17 -6.01 7.06
CA PRO A 173 -2.83 -5.86 6.48
C PRO A 173 -1.87 -6.98 6.90
N GLU A 174 -1.14 -7.55 5.93
CA GLU A 174 -0.14 -8.59 6.17
C GLU A 174 1.26 -8.00 6.21
N ARG A 175 2.08 -8.42 7.18
CA ARG A 175 3.50 -8.05 7.27
C ARG A 175 4.39 -9.24 6.95
N ARG A 176 5.37 -9.04 6.07
CA ARG A 176 6.32 -10.10 5.70
C ARG A 176 7.74 -9.59 5.58
N ARG A 177 8.67 -10.41 6.06
CA ARG A 177 10.10 -10.23 5.87
C ARG A 177 10.50 -10.70 4.46
N VAL A 178 11.10 -9.80 3.69
CA VAL A 178 11.57 -10.04 2.32
C VAL A 178 13.08 -9.81 2.26
N PRO A 179 13.86 -10.79 1.79
CA PRO A 179 15.30 -10.61 1.61
C PRO A 179 15.55 -9.67 0.44
N LEU A 180 16.34 -8.63 0.68
CA LEU A 180 16.82 -7.64 -0.29
C LEU A 180 18.34 -7.53 -0.16
N GLY A 181 19.04 -8.60 -0.55
CA GLY A 181 20.50 -8.72 -0.42
C GLY A 181 20.99 -9.27 0.92
N ARG A 182 20.11 -9.45 1.92
CA ARG A 182 20.44 -10.17 3.17
C ARG A 182 19.36 -11.19 3.46
N ARG A 183 19.76 -12.37 3.92
CA ARG A 183 18.81 -13.41 4.34
C ARG A 183 17.88 -12.92 5.44
N CYS A 184 16.63 -13.35 5.35
CA CYS A 184 15.65 -13.31 6.41
C CYS A 184 15.67 -14.64 7.16
#